data_AF-A0A9E2RFS5-F1
#
_entry.id   AF-A0A9E2RFS5-F1
#
_cell.length_a   1.000
_cell.length_b   1.000
_cell.length_c   1.000
_cell.angle_alpha   90.00
_cell.angle_beta   90.00
_cell.angle_gamma   90.00
#
_symmetry.space_group_name_H-M   'P 1'
#
loop_
_entity.id
_entity.type
_entity.pdbx_description
1 polymer ?
#
loop_
_entity_poly.entity_id
_entity_poly.type
_entity_poly.pdbx_seq_one_letter_code
_entity_poly.pdbx_strand_id
1 'polypeptide(L)'
;VSQDPPIAGVCYAPVHVSLSAKTGKGIELGATIDEVVKLYGEPTERFAVGPMARYRYVAMYHQSFEWDLVFRNGRLVEWTVATYE
;
A
#
# COMPACT_ATOMS: atom_id res chain seq x y z
N VAL A 1 -1.15 4.88 -41.66
CA VAL A 1 -0.39 4.08 -40.68
C VAL A 1 -0.06 5.01 -39.53
N SER A 2 -0.82 4.94 -38.44
CA SER A 2 -0.60 5.77 -37.24
C SER A 2 0.52 5.12 -36.43
N GLN A 3 1.60 5.84 -36.19
CA GLN A 3 2.68 5.40 -35.29
C GLN A 3 2.36 5.92 -33.90
N ASP A 4 1.99 5.01 -32.99
CA ASP A 4 1.92 5.35 -31.56
C ASP A 4 3.33 5.60 -31.00
N PRO A 5 3.54 6.64 -30.18
CA PRO A 5 4.85 6.96 -29.64
C PRO A 5 5.26 5.94 -28.56
N PRO A 6 6.57 5.71 -28.38
CA PRO A 6 7.06 4.82 -27.33
C PRO A 6 6.76 5.45 -25.96
N ILE A 7 6.05 4.71 -25.10
CA ILE A 7 5.86 5.06 -23.70
C ILE A 7 7.23 4.93 -23.02
N ALA A 8 8.00 6.01 -23.03
CA ALA A 8 9.16 6.18 -22.17
C ALA A 8 8.64 6.39 -20.74
N GLY A 9 8.28 5.28 -20.09
CA GLY A 9 8.00 5.25 -18.65
C GLY A 9 9.31 5.45 -17.90
N VAL A 10 9.72 6.71 -17.73
CA VAL A 10 10.78 7.05 -16.80
C VAL A 10 10.23 6.83 -15.40
N CYS A 11 10.47 5.64 -14.86
CA CYS A 11 10.17 5.30 -13.47
C CYS A 11 11.14 6.06 -12.56
N TYR A 12 10.88 7.34 -12.32
CA TYR A 12 11.34 8.00 -11.09
C TYR A 12 10.48 7.49 -9.94
N ALA A 13 10.58 6.20 -9.63
CA ALA A 13 10.23 5.78 -8.29
C ALA A 13 11.41 6.22 -7.41
N PRO A 14 11.19 7.05 -6.37
CA PRO A 14 12.14 7.15 -5.28
C PRO A 14 12.59 5.74 -4.89
N VAL A 15 13.80 5.59 -4.37
CA VAL A 15 14.28 4.30 -3.86
C VAL A 15 13.43 3.93 -2.64
N HIS A 16 12.20 3.47 -2.88
CA HIS A 16 11.27 2.98 -1.89
C HIS A 16 11.86 1.66 -1.43
N VAL A 17 12.47 1.67 -0.25
CA VAL A 17 12.89 0.44 0.39
C VAL A 17 11.63 -0.26 0.88
N SER A 18 11.02 -1.06 0.00
CA SER A 18 9.89 -1.92 0.34
C SER A 18 10.36 -2.99 1.32
N LEU A 19 10.30 -2.69 2.61
CA LEU A 19 10.56 -3.68 3.65
C LEU A 19 9.27 -4.50 3.84
N SER A 20 9.37 -5.83 3.72
CA SER A 20 8.36 -6.74 4.26
C SER A 20 8.48 -6.72 5.80
N ALA A 21 8.11 -5.59 6.41
CA ALA A 21 8.06 -5.46 7.85
C ALA A 21 6.82 -6.19 8.35
N LYS A 22 7.02 -7.11 9.31
CA LYS A 22 5.91 -7.58 10.15
C LYS A 22 5.41 -6.37 10.93
N THR A 23 4.15 -6.00 10.72
CA THR A 23 3.53 -4.98 11.53
C THR A 23 3.47 -5.50 12.97
N GLY A 24 3.88 -4.69 13.95
CA GLY A 24 3.94 -5.11 15.36
C GLY A 24 2.60 -5.52 15.97
N LYS A 25 1.48 -5.33 15.25
CA LYS A 25 0.12 -5.73 15.67
C LYS A 25 -0.40 -7.01 15.00
N GLY A 26 0.44 -7.75 14.25
CA GLY A 26 0.11 -9.12 13.80
C GLY A 26 -0.87 -9.19 12.63
N ILE A 27 -0.73 -8.33 11.62
CA ILE A 27 -1.50 -8.49 10.38
C ILE A 27 -0.94 -9.66 9.55
N GLU A 28 -1.82 -10.45 8.95
CA GLU A 28 -1.44 -11.59 8.11
C GLU A 28 -2.08 -11.47 6.72
N LEU A 29 -1.42 -12.06 5.72
CA LEU A 29 -2.02 -12.20 4.40
C LEU A 29 -3.32 -13.01 4.49
N GLY A 30 -4.32 -12.59 3.73
CA GLY A 30 -5.66 -13.15 3.76
C GLY A 30 -6.62 -12.47 4.75
N ALA A 31 -6.10 -11.60 5.64
CA ALA A 31 -6.92 -10.79 6.54
C ALA A 31 -7.94 -9.95 5.76
N THR A 32 -9.15 -9.86 6.31
CA THR A 32 -10.23 -9.04 5.75
C THR A 32 -9.98 -7.56 6.00
N ILE A 33 -10.55 -6.71 5.16
CA ILE A 33 -10.52 -5.25 5.34
C ILE A 33 -10.97 -4.85 6.75
N ASP A 34 -12.05 -5.45 7.27
CA ASP A 34 -12.59 -5.13 8.59
C ASP A 34 -11.62 -5.50 9.72
N GLU A 35 -10.92 -6.63 9.62
CA GLU A 35 -9.88 -7.02 10.58
C GLU A 35 -8.73 -6.01 10.58
N VAL A 36 -8.29 -5.56 9.40
CA VAL A 36 -7.26 -4.53 9.27
C VAL A 36 -7.71 -3.22 9.91
N VAL A 37 -8.91 -2.76 9.58
CA VAL A 37 -9.47 -1.51 10.13
C VAL A 37 -9.63 -1.60 11.65
N LYS A 38 -10.03 -2.77 12.18
CA LYS A 38 -10.12 -2.98 13.63
C LYS A 38 -8.76 -2.90 14.34
N LEU A 39 -7.68 -3.32 13.68
CA LEU A 39 -6.32 -3.33 14.25
C LEU A 39 -5.60 -1.97 14.13
N TYR A 40 -5.75 -1.31 12.99
CA TYR A 40 -5.01 -0.09 12.65
C TYR A 40 -5.85 1.18 12.67
N GLY A 41 -7.16 1.05 12.76
CA GLY A 41 -8.11 2.14 12.58
C GLY A 41 -8.39 2.39 11.09
N GLU A 42 -9.07 3.50 10.85
CA GLU A 42 -9.39 3.96 9.50
C GLU A 42 -8.09 4.39 8.77
N PRO A 43 -7.91 3.98 7.50
CA PRO A 43 -6.78 4.43 6.70
C PRO A 43 -6.88 5.92 6.40
N THR A 44 -5.73 6.54 6.16
CA THR A 44 -5.61 7.92 5.70
C THR A 44 -6.27 8.07 4.33
N GLU A 45 -6.03 7.12 3.42
CA GLU A 45 -6.63 7.11 2.09
C GLU A 45 -7.12 5.72 1.69
N ARG A 46 -8.17 5.70 0.88
CA ARG A 46 -8.73 4.47 0.29
C ARG A 46 -8.90 4.64 -1.19
N PHE A 47 -8.41 3.67 -1.94
CA PHE A 47 -8.59 3.58 -3.37
C PHE A 47 -9.16 2.20 -3.71
N ALA A 48 -10.16 2.13 -4.58
CA ALA A 48 -10.76 0.86 -4.98
C ALA A 48 -11.04 0.84 -6.49
N VAL A 49 -10.63 -0.22 -7.16
CA VAL A 49 -10.87 -0.47 -8.58
C VAL A 49 -11.23 -1.93 -8.77
N GLY A 50 -12.50 -2.18 -9.09
CA GLY A 50 -13.04 -3.53 -9.27
C GLY A 50 -12.75 -4.42 -8.05
N PRO A 51 -12.11 -5.59 -8.22
CA PRO A 51 -11.81 -6.50 -7.10
C PRO A 51 -10.63 -6.04 -6.23
N MET A 52 -9.93 -4.96 -6.59
CA MET A 52 -8.77 -4.47 -5.86
C MET A 52 -9.10 -3.26 -5.00
N ALA A 53 -8.56 -3.23 -3.79
CA ALA A 53 -8.54 -2.04 -2.95
C ALA A 53 -7.13 -1.78 -2.42
N ARG A 54 -6.77 -0.52 -2.23
CA ARG A 54 -5.52 -0.08 -1.65
C ARG A 54 -5.83 0.88 -0.51
N TYR A 55 -5.35 0.55 0.68
CA TYR A 55 -5.48 1.37 1.88
C TYR A 55 -4.12 1.92 2.24
N ARG A 56 -4.04 3.23 2.41
CA ARG A 56 -2.82 3.93 2.79
C ARG A 56 -2.94 4.41 4.22
N TYR A 57 -1.93 4.10 5.03
CA TYR A 57 -1.79 4.57 6.40
C TYR A 57 -0.53 5.42 6.50
N VAL A 58 -0.67 6.68 6.89
CA VAL A 58 0.47 7.56 7.16
C VAL A 58 0.57 7.78 8.66
N ALA A 59 1.72 7.45 9.25
CA ALA A 59 2.01 7.81 10.64
C ALA A 59 3.30 8.63 10.71
N MET A 60 3.28 9.64 11.58
CA MET A 60 4.43 10.49 11.85
C MET A 60 4.95 10.18 13.25
N TYR A 61 6.16 9.64 13.31
CA TYR A 61 6.88 9.40 14.57
C TYR A 61 8.07 10.37 14.63
N HIS A 62 9.30 9.85 14.57
CA HIS A 62 10.51 10.67 14.35
C HIS A 62 10.70 11.02 12.87
N GLN A 63 10.12 10.22 11.97
CA GLN A 63 10.04 10.42 10.53
C GLN A 63 8.68 9.93 10.02
N SER A 64 8.37 10.18 8.75
CA SER A 64 7.11 9.74 8.14
C SER A 64 7.21 8.29 7.67
N PHE A 65 6.21 7.48 8.05
CA PHE A 65 6.04 6.11 7.59
C PHE A 65 4.72 6.02 6.83
N GLU A 66 4.79 5.50 5.62
CA GLU A 66 3.63 5.24 4.77
C GLU A 66 3.50 3.73 4.57
N TRP A 67 2.40 3.15 5.05
CA TRP A 67 2.04 1.77 4.74
C TRP A 67 0.99 1.74 3.66
N ASP A 68 1.25 0.94 2.63
CA ASP A 68 0.29 0.66 1.58
C ASP A 68 -0.13 -0.80 1.65
N LEU A 69 -1.41 -1.03 1.93
CA LEU A 69 -2.01 -2.36 2.03
C LEU A 69 -2.88 -2.60 0.81
N VAL A 70 -2.61 -3.69 0.08
CA VAL A 70 -3.33 -4.07 -1.12
C VAL A 70 -4.23 -5.26 -0.82
N PHE A 71 -5.50 -5.13 -1.18
CA PHE A 71 -6.54 -6.13 -1.03
C PHE A 71 -7.02 -6.60 -2.39
N ARG A 72 -7.32 -7.88 -2.49
CA ARG A 72 -8.01 -8.49 -3.63
C ARG A 72 -9.20 -9.28 -3.12
N ASN A 73 -10.39 -9.00 -3.65
CA ASN A 73 -11.66 -9.58 -3.20
C ASN A 73 -11.86 -9.45 -1.68
N GLY A 74 -11.54 -8.27 -1.13
CA GLY A 74 -11.68 -7.96 0.29
C GLY A 74 -10.65 -8.59 1.21
N ARG A 75 -9.64 -9.31 0.68
CA ARG A 75 -8.57 -9.94 1.47
C ARG A 75 -7.22 -9.32 1.18
N LEU A 76 -6.43 -9.10 2.22
CA LEU A 76 -5.08 -8.57 2.13
C LEU A 76 -4.18 -9.54 1.36
N VAL A 77 -3.54 -9.06 0.30
CA VAL A 77 -2.64 -9.89 -0.54
C VAL A 77 -1.21 -9.38 -0.54
N GLU A 78 -1.00 -8.12 -0.17
CA GLU A 78 0.32 -7.49 -0.14
C GLU A 78 0.30 -6.27 0.78
N TRP A 79 1.45 -5.94 1.35
CA TRP A 79 1.68 -4.61 1.90
C TRP A 79 3.13 -4.18 1.73
N THR A 80 3.34 -2.87 1.63
CA THR A 80 4.65 -2.24 1.63
C THR A 80 4.73 -1.17 2.71
N VAL A 81 5.94 -0.85 3.13
CA VAL A 81 6.22 0.32 3.97
C VAL A 81 7.26 1.17 3.26
N ALA A 82 7.02 2.48 3.20
CA ALA A 82 7.96 3.48 2.76
C ALA A 82 8.31 4.40 3.91
N THR A 83 9.58 4.81 3.96
CA THR A 83 10.08 5.84 4.87
C THR A 83 10.64 6.98 4.03
N TYR A 84 10.32 8.20 4.41
CA TYR A 84 10.95 9.39 3.81
C TYR A 84 11.88 9.99 4.87
N GLU A 85 13.18 10.04 4.54
CA GLU A 85 14.23 10.74 5.30
C GLU A 85 14.15 12.26 5.10
#